data_AF-A0AAP5D3E4-F1
#
_entry.id   AF-A0AAP5D3E4-F1
#
_cell.length_a   1.000
_cell.length_b   1.000
_cell.length_c   1.000
_cell.angle_alpha   90.00
_cell.angle_beta   90.00
_cell.angle_gamma   90.00
#
_symmetry.space_group_name_H-M   'P 1'
#
loop_
_entity.id
_entity.type
_entity.pdbx_description
1 polymer ?
#
loop_
_entity_poly.entity_id
_entity_poly.type
_entity_poly.pdbx_seq_one_letter_code
_entity_poly.pdbx_strand_id
1 'polypeptide(L)'
;MGDDGSTGSGARGRGDRPGSPDADPWGADRPRRPPAPSRRDALRGLERELAAAGRAAGVEDVRLEAERLVAHVLGVSRAELARTGTETLGTGEARRLARAAQRRLAGEPLQHIEGTVQFRELVLASDPRALIPRPETEQLVDRIVAWARGRTSRGRPDDPDGVTSVRRRLAPGAPLLDSALDIGTGSGAIALSLVHEGVVRRAVGVDVDAAALDQAASNRASVGLDEARVELRLTGPRGWNAIGDGERFDLVVSNPPYVREEEIERLPVHVRAHEPRRALAGGPDGLDVVREIAAGAAAHLVSGGALFLEIGADQGAAVRALLGASGEWEEVVVERDLAGRERFVRARPAIREGAR
;
A
#
# COMPACT_ATOMS: atom_id res chain seq x y z
N MET A 1 -49.52 60.21 -84.17
CA MET A 1 -49.74 60.08 -82.72
C MET A 1 -48.68 60.96 -82.10
N GLY A 2 -48.96 62.19 -81.67
CA GLY A 2 -50.11 62.65 -80.90
C GLY A 2 -49.50 63.35 -79.69
N ASP A 3 -49.73 64.65 -79.65
CA ASP A 3 -49.16 65.69 -78.80
C ASP A 3 -49.45 65.55 -77.29
N ASP A 4 -48.66 66.32 -76.52
CA ASP A 4 -49.04 67.10 -75.34
C ASP A 4 -49.37 66.50 -73.96
N GLY A 5 -48.93 67.27 -72.95
CA GLY A 5 -49.61 67.43 -71.65
C GLY A 5 -48.81 66.94 -70.44
N SER A 6 -47.87 67.69 -69.85
CA SER A 6 -48.07 68.81 -68.90
C SER A 6 -48.82 68.48 -67.60
N THR A 7 -48.26 69.04 -66.51
CA THR A 7 -48.72 69.17 -65.10
C THR A 7 -48.16 68.11 -64.14
N GLY A 8 -47.50 68.43 -63.03
CA GLY A 8 -47.32 69.69 -62.31
C GLY A 8 -47.57 69.46 -60.82
N SER A 9 -46.70 70.02 -59.97
CA SER A 9 -46.78 70.05 -58.49
C SER A 9 -46.43 68.74 -57.77
N GLY A 10 -45.60 68.68 -56.73
CA GLY A 10 -45.02 69.71 -55.88
C GLY A 10 -44.67 69.09 -54.52
N ALA A 11 -43.75 69.75 -53.83
CA ALA A 11 -43.43 69.62 -52.40
C ALA A 11 -42.43 68.53 -51.92
N ARG A 12 -41.53 69.04 -51.07
CA ARG A 12 -40.33 68.43 -50.49
C ARG A 12 -40.72 67.64 -49.23
N GLY A 13 -40.14 66.46 -49.03
CA GLY A 13 -40.22 65.69 -47.79
C GLY A 13 -38.85 65.16 -47.41
N ARG A 14 -38.41 65.50 -46.20
CA ARG A 14 -37.13 65.11 -45.59
C ARG A 14 -37.09 63.60 -45.33
N GLY A 15 -35.87 63.07 -45.24
CA GLY A 15 -35.61 61.64 -45.25
C GLY A 15 -36.15 60.86 -44.06
N ASP A 16 -36.25 59.55 -44.30
CA ASP A 16 -36.10 58.48 -43.32
C ASP A 16 -35.74 57.22 -44.10
N ARG A 17 -34.61 56.58 -43.76
CA ARG A 17 -34.29 55.25 -44.27
C ARG A 17 -35.13 54.25 -43.47
N PRO A 18 -35.79 53.26 -44.11
CA PRO A 18 -36.49 52.23 -43.37
C PRO A 18 -35.49 51.37 -42.60
N GLY A 19 -35.69 51.28 -41.28
CA GLY A 19 -34.90 50.44 -40.39
C GLY A 19 -34.98 48.96 -40.76
N SER A 20 -33.86 48.26 -40.59
CA SER A 20 -33.82 46.79 -40.61
C SER A 20 -34.75 46.22 -39.54
N PRO A 21 -35.65 45.28 -39.88
CA PRO A 21 -36.30 44.45 -38.88
C PRO A 21 -35.36 43.30 -38.47
N ASP A 22 -35.52 42.88 -37.23
CA ASP A 22 -35.03 41.61 -36.66
C ASP A 22 -33.60 41.60 -36.13
N ALA A 23 -33.35 42.49 -35.16
CA ALA A 23 -32.55 42.11 -34.01
C ALA A 23 -33.33 41.06 -33.20
N ASP A 24 -32.75 39.87 -33.05
CA ASP A 24 -33.30 38.77 -32.25
C ASP A 24 -33.63 39.25 -30.82
N PRO A 25 -34.91 39.32 -30.41
CA PRO A 25 -35.30 39.77 -29.07
C PRO A 25 -35.07 38.68 -28.01
N TRP A 26 -34.57 37.51 -28.39
CA TRP A 26 -34.23 36.38 -27.52
C TRP A 26 -32.72 36.11 -27.45
N GLY A 27 -31.89 37.12 -27.70
CA GLY A 27 -30.49 37.18 -27.25
C GLY A 27 -30.38 37.23 -25.72
N ALA A 28 -31.14 36.40 -25.02
CA ALA A 28 -31.12 36.25 -23.59
C ALA A 28 -29.69 35.89 -23.18
N ASP A 29 -29.18 36.70 -22.27
CA ASP A 29 -27.99 36.52 -21.47
C ASP A 29 -27.95 35.09 -20.92
N ARG A 30 -27.44 34.14 -21.73
CA ARG A 30 -27.21 32.78 -21.27
C ARG A 30 -26.24 32.93 -20.11
N PRO A 31 -26.58 32.49 -18.89
CA PRO A 31 -25.69 32.66 -17.75
C PRO A 31 -24.32 32.12 -18.16
N ARG A 32 -23.34 33.02 -18.24
CA ARG A 32 -21.97 32.66 -18.58
C ARG A 32 -21.58 31.55 -17.64
N ARG A 33 -21.29 30.36 -18.20
CA ARG A 33 -20.82 29.23 -17.42
C ARG A 33 -19.67 29.75 -16.54
N PRO A 34 -19.69 29.51 -15.22
CA PRO A 34 -18.62 29.96 -14.36
C PRO A 34 -17.29 29.45 -14.94
N PRO A 35 -16.22 30.27 -14.89
CA PRO A 35 -14.92 29.84 -15.41
C PRO A 35 -14.50 28.54 -14.72
N ALA A 36 -13.85 27.65 -15.47
CA ALA A 36 -13.35 26.41 -14.91
C ALA A 36 -12.42 26.71 -13.73
N PRO A 37 -12.54 25.99 -12.59
CA PRO A 37 -11.73 26.27 -11.42
C PRO A 37 -10.24 26.06 -11.75
N SER A 38 -9.38 26.86 -11.14
CA SER A 38 -7.94 26.57 -11.19
C SER A 38 -7.64 25.28 -10.40
N ARG A 39 -6.50 24.63 -10.69
CA ARG A 39 -6.02 23.47 -9.92
C ARG A 39 -5.91 23.81 -8.42
N ARG A 40 -5.48 25.04 -8.08
CA ARG A 40 -5.41 25.53 -6.71
C ARG A 40 -6.80 25.70 -6.07
N ASP A 41 -7.80 26.14 -6.83
CA ASP A 41 -9.18 26.24 -6.33
C ASP A 41 -9.80 24.87 -6.09
N ALA A 42 -9.55 23.92 -6.99
CA ALA A 42 -9.95 22.53 -6.82
C ALA A 42 -9.31 21.90 -5.58
N LEU A 43 -8.01 22.11 -5.37
CA LEU A 43 -7.30 21.66 -4.17
C LEU A 43 -7.93 22.22 -2.90
N ARG A 44 -8.12 23.54 -2.82
CA ARG A 44 -8.76 24.19 -1.66
C ARG A 44 -10.20 23.73 -1.43
N GLY A 45 -10.93 23.41 -2.50
CA GLY A 45 -12.26 22.81 -2.43
C GLY A 45 -12.21 21.46 -1.73
N LEU A 46 -11.34 20.58 -2.22
CA LEU A 46 -11.15 19.24 -1.67
C LEU A 46 -10.64 19.27 -0.22
N GLU A 47 -9.69 20.15 0.12
CA GLU A 47 -9.24 20.34 1.50
C GLU A 47 -10.39 20.65 2.45
N ARG A 48 -11.33 21.51 2.04
CA ARG A 48 -12.52 21.83 2.85
C ARG A 48 -13.44 20.62 3.01
N GLU A 49 -13.67 19.86 1.94
CA GLU A 49 -14.50 18.66 1.96
C GLU A 49 -13.90 17.57 2.87
N LEU A 50 -12.60 17.31 2.73
CA LEU A 50 -11.88 16.34 3.56
C LEU A 50 -11.80 16.79 5.02
N ALA A 51 -11.58 18.08 5.28
CA ALA A 51 -11.61 18.63 6.65
C ALA A 51 -12.99 18.48 7.30
N ALA A 52 -14.07 18.67 6.53
CA ALA A 52 -15.44 18.52 7.02
C ALA A 52 -15.77 17.05 7.34
N ALA A 53 -15.28 16.09 6.55
CA ALA A 53 -15.41 14.67 6.84
C ALA A 53 -14.58 14.24 8.07
N GLY A 54 -13.39 14.84 8.21
CA GLY A 54 -12.49 14.65 9.35
C GLY A 54 -12.06 13.19 9.55
N ARG A 55 -11.73 12.86 10.80
CA ARG A 55 -11.22 11.52 11.18
C ARG A 55 -12.24 10.38 10.92
N ALA A 56 -13.53 10.69 10.83
CA ALA A 56 -14.56 9.68 10.59
C ALA A 56 -14.41 8.99 9.22
N ALA A 57 -13.93 9.73 8.20
CA ALA A 57 -13.58 9.18 6.88
C ALA A 57 -12.15 8.60 6.83
N GLY A 58 -11.44 8.58 7.97
CA GLY A 58 -10.05 8.13 8.04
C GLY A 58 -9.05 9.13 7.48
N VAL A 59 -9.41 10.41 7.38
CA VAL A 59 -8.50 11.45 6.90
C VAL A 59 -7.55 11.84 8.04
N GLU A 60 -6.26 11.63 7.85
CA GLU A 60 -5.23 11.94 8.86
C GLU A 60 -4.58 13.30 8.59
N ASP A 61 -4.16 13.53 7.34
CA ASP A 61 -3.59 14.79 6.88
C ASP A 61 -4.38 15.30 5.67
N VAL A 62 -5.32 16.21 5.97
CA VAL A 62 -6.23 16.82 4.99
C VAL A 62 -5.48 17.39 3.78
N ARG A 63 -4.39 18.11 4.03
CA ARG A 63 -3.65 18.81 2.98
C ARG A 63 -2.91 17.80 2.12
N LEU A 64 -2.18 16.88 2.75
CA LEU A 64 -1.43 15.86 2.04
C LEU A 64 -2.34 14.98 1.18
N GLU A 65 -3.47 14.54 1.73
CA GLU A 65 -4.42 13.70 1.00
C GLU A 65 -5.08 14.44 -0.16
N ALA A 66 -5.43 15.72 0.02
CA ALA A 66 -5.96 16.53 -1.07
C ALA A 66 -4.93 16.72 -2.19
N GLU A 67 -3.68 17.05 -1.83
CA GLU A 67 -2.58 17.20 -2.79
C GLU A 67 -2.34 15.90 -3.57
N ARG A 68 -2.33 14.76 -2.89
CA ARG A 68 -2.16 13.43 -3.49
C ARG A 68 -3.30 13.08 -4.45
N LEU A 69 -4.55 13.27 -4.04
CA LEU A 69 -5.71 12.93 -4.86
C LEU A 69 -5.77 13.76 -6.15
N VAL A 70 -5.50 15.07 -6.06
CA VAL A 70 -5.44 15.96 -7.23
C VAL A 70 -4.26 15.57 -8.13
N ALA A 71 -3.08 15.35 -7.56
CA ALA A 71 -1.89 14.93 -8.30
C ALA A 71 -2.13 13.60 -9.06
N HIS A 72 -2.74 12.62 -8.40
CA HIS A 72 -3.11 11.34 -8.99
C HIS A 72 -4.07 11.50 -10.18
N VAL A 73 -5.15 12.28 -10.02
CA VAL A 73 -6.16 12.49 -11.08
C VAL A 73 -5.59 13.18 -12.33
N LEU A 74 -4.61 14.05 -12.11
CA LEU A 74 -3.90 14.78 -13.15
C LEU A 74 -2.73 14.00 -13.77
N GLY A 75 -2.25 12.96 -13.09
CA GLY A 75 -1.06 12.21 -13.52
C GLY A 75 0.23 13.01 -13.39
N VAL A 76 0.31 13.92 -12.41
CA VAL A 76 1.48 14.79 -12.16
C VAL A 76 2.05 14.58 -10.76
N SER A 77 3.29 15.03 -10.53
CA SER A 77 3.85 15.05 -9.18
C SER A 77 3.24 16.15 -8.31
N ARG A 78 3.31 16.03 -6.98
CA ARG A 78 2.89 17.11 -6.06
C ARG A 78 3.68 18.41 -6.27
N ALA A 79 4.97 18.31 -6.57
CA ALA A 79 5.80 19.47 -6.88
C ALA A 79 5.36 20.17 -8.16
N GLU A 80 4.98 19.40 -9.19
CA GLU A 80 4.41 19.94 -10.42
C GLU A 80 3.02 20.54 -10.21
N LEU A 81 2.17 19.91 -9.41
CA LEU A 81 0.87 20.47 -9.01
C LEU A 81 1.05 21.85 -8.34
N ALA A 82 2.03 21.99 -7.44
CA ALA A 82 2.32 23.25 -6.79
C ALA A 82 2.73 24.35 -7.80
N ARG A 83 3.56 24.01 -8.79
CA ARG A 83 3.99 24.95 -9.86
C ARG A 83 2.85 25.33 -10.80
N THR A 84 1.98 24.39 -11.11
CA THR A 84 0.90 24.53 -12.10
C THR A 84 -0.44 24.94 -11.48
N GLY A 85 -0.45 25.36 -10.21
CA GLY A 85 -1.68 25.62 -9.46
C GLY A 85 -2.60 26.69 -10.07
N THR A 86 -2.09 27.61 -10.88
CA THR A 86 -2.88 28.64 -11.58
C THR A 86 -3.52 28.14 -12.87
N GLU A 87 -3.14 26.98 -13.38
CA GLU A 87 -3.75 26.39 -14.57
C GLU A 87 -5.20 25.96 -14.28
N THR A 88 -6.05 26.00 -15.30
CA THR A 88 -7.45 25.57 -15.21
C THR A 88 -7.57 24.05 -15.26
N LEU A 89 -8.48 23.50 -14.45
CA LEU A 89 -8.83 22.09 -14.49
C LEU A 89 -9.74 21.80 -15.70
N GLY A 90 -9.36 20.86 -16.55
CA GLY A 90 -10.18 20.41 -17.68
C GLY A 90 -11.48 19.75 -17.21
N THR A 91 -12.53 19.76 -18.04
CA THR A 91 -13.82 19.16 -17.65
C THR A 91 -13.72 17.66 -17.34
N GLY A 92 -12.85 16.93 -18.06
CA GLY A 92 -12.60 15.51 -17.80
C GLY A 92 -11.88 15.28 -16.47
N GLU A 93 -10.87 16.10 -16.17
CA GLU A 93 -10.12 16.09 -14.90
C GLU A 93 -11.03 16.40 -13.72
N ALA A 94 -11.87 17.43 -13.84
CA ALA A 94 -12.86 17.79 -12.82
C ALA A 94 -13.81 16.63 -12.50
N ARG A 95 -14.29 15.91 -13.52
CA ARG A 95 -15.16 14.74 -13.33
C ARG A 95 -14.42 13.58 -12.65
N ARG A 96 -13.16 13.33 -13.00
CA ARG A 96 -12.34 12.30 -12.35
C ARG A 96 -12.05 12.66 -10.89
N LEU A 97 -11.72 13.93 -10.62
CA LEU A 97 -11.48 14.43 -9.27
C LEU A 97 -12.71 14.31 -8.39
N ALA A 98 -13.89 14.69 -8.90
CA ALA A 98 -15.14 14.54 -8.16
C ALA A 98 -15.42 13.07 -7.79
N ARG A 99 -15.18 12.12 -8.70
CA ARG A 99 -15.33 10.69 -8.39
C ARG A 99 -14.33 10.19 -7.36
N ALA A 100 -13.07 10.60 -7.47
CA ALA A 100 -12.03 10.25 -6.51
C ALA A 100 -12.34 10.82 -5.11
N ALA A 101 -12.81 12.07 -5.05
CA ALA A 101 -13.22 12.73 -3.82
C ALA A 101 -14.41 12.00 -3.18
N GLN A 102 -15.43 11.63 -3.96
CA GLN A 102 -16.58 10.86 -3.47
C GLN A 102 -16.17 9.53 -2.86
N ARG A 103 -15.28 8.77 -3.53
CA ARG A 103 -14.72 7.53 -2.98
C ARG A 103 -14.01 7.76 -1.65
N ARG A 104 -13.15 8.80 -1.58
CA ARG A 104 -12.40 9.12 -0.37
C ARG A 104 -13.31 9.53 0.79
N LEU A 105 -14.30 10.38 0.53
CA LEU A 105 -15.29 10.82 1.51
C LEU A 105 -16.18 9.69 2.00
N ALA A 106 -16.41 8.66 1.18
CA ALA A 106 -17.10 7.43 1.58
C ALA A 106 -16.23 6.51 2.47
N GLY A 107 -14.99 6.89 2.76
CA GLY A 107 -14.07 6.15 3.62
C GLY A 107 -13.11 5.24 2.87
N GLU A 108 -13.14 5.19 1.54
CA GLU A 108 -12.20 4.35 0.80
C GLU A 108 -10.75 4.84 1.01
N PRO A 109 -9.79 3.95 1.31
CA PRO A 109 -8.38 4.30 1.47
C PRO A 109 -7.81 5.01 0.25
N LEU A 110 -6.98 6.03 0.48
CA LEU A 110 -6.33 6.78 -0.58
C LEU A 110 -5.53 5.87 -1.53
N GLN A 111 -4.87 4.85 -0.98
CA GLN A 111 -4.06 3.88 -1.72
C GLN A 111 -4.90 3.05 -2.70
N HIS A 112 -6.13 2.65 -2.32
CA HIS A 112 -7.07 1.97 -3.23
C HIS A 112 -7.60 2.91 -4.32
N ILE A 113 -7.73 4.20 -4.02
CA ILE A 113 -8.12 5.19 -5.02
C ILE A 113 -6.99 5.43 -6.02
N GLU A 114 -5.76 5.54 -5.52
CA GLU A 114 -4.55 5.68 -6.32
C GLU A 114 -4.15 4.39 -7.06
N GLY A 115 -4.65 3.25 -6.57
CA GLY A 115 -4.32 1.90 -7.06
C GLY A 115 -2.92 1.42 -6.67
N THR A 116 -2.18 2.19 -5.86
CA THR A 116 -0.79 1.89 -5.49
C THR A 116 -0.45 2.30 -4.07
N VAL A 117 0.61 1.70 -3.54
CA VAL A 117 1.18 1.97 -2.22
C VAL A 117 2.71 1.83 -2.31
N GLN A 118 3.42 2.76 -1.68
CA GLN A 118 4.88 2.64 -1.52
C GLN A 118 5.17 1.71 -0.35
N PHE A 119 6.12 0.79 -0.56
CA PHE A 119 6.65 -0.05 0.49
C PHE A 119 8.13 -0.26 0.20
N ARG A 120 9.00 0.26 1.06
CA ARG A 120 10.46 0.22 0.84
C ARG A 120 10.80 0.89 -0.50
N GLU A 121 11.66 0.26 -1.30
CA GLU A 121 12.03 0.71 -2.65
C GLU A 121 10.97 0.36 -3.72
N LEU A 122 9.84 -0.22 -3.33
CA LEU A 122 8.82 -0.73 -4.23
C LEU A 122 7.58 0.17 -4.29
N VAL A 123 6.95 0.18 -5.46
CA VAL A 123 5.57 0.64 -5.65
C VAL A 123 4.72 -0.59 -5.97
N LEU A 124 3.81 -0.92 -5.07
CA LEU A 124 2.95 -2.09 -5.15
C LEU A 124 1.54 -1.68 -5.52
N ALA A 125 0.83 -2.51 -6.30
CA ALA A 125 -0.60 -2.37 -6.52
C ALA A 125 -1.37 -2.50 -5.20
N SER A 126 -2.33 -1.62 -5.00
CA SER A 126 -3.19 -1.56 -3.81
C SER A 126 -4.64 -1.61 -4.24
N ASP A 127 -5.31 -2.69 -3.85
CA ASP A 127 -6.74 -2.93 -4.04
C ASP A 127 -7.26 -3.86 -2.92
N PRO A 128 -8.59 -4.06 -2.77
CA PRO A 128 -9.19 -4.76 -1.63
C PRO A 128 -8.86 -6.24 -1.48
N ARG A 129 -8.04 -6.85 -2.36
CA ARG A 129 -7.70 -8.28 -2.28
C ARG A 129 -6.73 -8.60 -1.14
N ALA A 130 -5.94 -7.64 -0.66
CA ALA A 130 -5.00 -7.81 0.44
C ALA A 130 -4.95 -6.58 1.35
N LEU A 131 -4.32 -6.75 2.52
CA LEU A 131 -4.02 -5.65 3.43
C LEU A 131 -3.14 -4.61 2.72
N ILE A 132 -3.40 -3.33 2.95
CA ILE A 132 -2.50 -2.27 2.49
C ILE A 132 -1.23 -2.33 3.35
N PRO A 133 -0.02 -2.51 2.77
CA PRO A 133 1.24 -2.50 3.49
C PRO A 133 1.38 -1.26 4.37
N ARG A 134 1.82 -1.46 5.62
CA ARG A 134 1.93 -0.39 6.61
C ARG A 134 3.37 0.13 6.68
N PRO A 135 3.58 1.44 6.95
CA PRO A 135 4.92 1.98 7.18
C PRO A 135 5.68 1.30 8.33
N GLU A 136 4.98 0.88 9.39
CA GLU A 136 5.58 0.14 10.49
C GLU A 136 6.19 -1.19 10.05
N THR A 137 5.59 -1.87 9.06
CA THR A 137 6.09 -3.14 8.54
C THR A 137 7.43 -2.97 7.80
N GLU A 138 7.77 -1.78 7.32
CA GLU A 138 9.11 -1.53 6.77
C GLU A 138 10.21 -1.65 7.83
N GLN A 139 9.91 -1.29 9.08
CA GLN A 139 10.86 -1.44 10.19
C GLN A 139 11.11 -2.92 10.52
N LEU A 140 10.16 -3.83 10.25
CA LEU A 140 10.39 -5.27 10.35
C LEU A 140 11.48 -5.71 9.36
N VAL A 141 11.41 -5.21 8.11
CA VAL A 141 12.42 -5.47 7.08
C VAL A 141 13.77 -4.88 7.47
N ASP A 142 13.83 -3.65 8.01
CA ASP A 142 15.07 -3.05 8.49
C ASP A 142 15.78 -3.90 9.55
N ARG A 143 15.00 -4.49 10.47
CA ARG A 143 15.49 -5.37 11.54
C ARG A 143 16.06 -6.67 10.98
N ILE A 144 15.38 -7.26 10.00
CA ILE A 144 15.86 -8.43 9.28
C ILE A 144 17.18 -8.11 8.57
N VAL A 145 17.27 -6.98 7.87
CA VAL A 145 18.50 -6.54 7.20
C VAL A 145 19.65 -6.37 8.20
N ALA A 146 19.40 -5.68 9.32
CA ALA A 146 20.41 -5.47 10.35
C ALA A 146 20.92 -6.79 10.94
N TRP A 147 20.01 -7.72 11.24
CA TRP A 147 20.35 -9.06 11.73
C TRP A 147 21.11 -9.90 10.69
N ALA A 148 20.69 -9.88 9.42
CA ALA A 148 21.34 -10.62 8.35
C ALA A 148 22.77 -10.13 8.10
N ARG A 149 23.01 -8.80 8.14
CA ARG A 149 24.35 -8.20 8.09
C ARG A 149 25.20 -8.57 9.32
N GLY A 150 24.59 -8.63 10.50
CA GLY A 150 25.27 -9.12 11.71
C GLY A 150 25.75 -10.56 11.57
N ARG A 151 25.01 -11.41 10.86
CA ARG A 151 25.41 -12.80 10.56
C ARG A 151 26.49 -12.91 9.52
N THR A 152 26.53 -12.09 8.49
CA THR A 152 27.63 -12.19 7.53
C THR A 152 28.97 -11.87 8.18
N SER A 153 28.99 -11.05 9.23
CA SER A 153 30.19 -10.72 10.01
C SER A 153 30.66 -11.83 10.97
N ARG A 154 29.80 -12.76 11.40
CA ARG A 154 30.14 -13.90 12.28
C ARG A 154 29.93 -15.21 11.51
N GLY A 155 30.99 -15.97 11.23
CA GLY A 155 30.93 -17.20 10.41
C GLY A 155 29.74 -18.14 10.70
N ARG A 156 29.25 -18.86 9.68
CA ARG A 156 28.15 -19.82 9.82
C ARG A 156 28.64 -21.02 10.65
N PRO A 157 27.87 -21.54 11.63
CA PRO A 157 28.30 -22.70 12.44
C PRO A 157 28.66 -23.94 11.61
N ASP A 158 27.98 -24.11 10.47
CA ASP A 158 28.11 -25.28 9.59
C ASP A 158 29.21 -25.12 8.50
N ASP A 159 29.98 -24.02 8.54
CA ASP A 159 31.14 -23.76 7.67
C ASP A 159 32.35 -23.42 8.55
N PRO A 160 32.93 -24.42 9.26
CA PRO A 160 33.99 -24.21 10.25
C PRO A 160 35.26 -23.60 9.65
N ASP A 161 35.49 -23.83 8.36
CA ASP A 161 36.63 -23.28 7.62
C ASP A 161 36.33 -21.88 7.03
N GLY A 162 35.05 -21.47 7.02
CA GLY A 162 34.58 -20.17 6.52
C GLY A 162 34.81 -19.93 5.02
N VAL A 163 35.42 -20.86 4.27
CA VAL A 163 35.92 -20.62 2.90
C VAL A 163 34.79 -20.40 1.90
N THR A 164 33.70 -21.19 2.02
CA THR A 164 32.56 -21.13 1.09
C THR A 164 31.74 -19.87 1.33
N SER A 165 31.49 -19.56 2.59
CA SER A 165 30.75 -18.37 3.00
C SER A 165 31.55 -17.08 2.81
N VAL A 166 32.88 -17.09 2.97
CA VAL A 166 33.77 -15.96 2.61
C VAL A 166 33.75 -15.69 1.10
N ARG A 167 33.88 -16.72 0.25
CA ARG A 167 33.82 -16.52 -1.22
C ARG A 167 32.49 -15.93 -1.70
N ARG A 168 31.37 -16.31 -1.09
CA ARG A 168 30.05 -15.73 -1.38
C ARG A 168 29.92 -14.29 -0.85
N ARG A 169 30.45 -14.01 0.35
CA ARG A 169 30.45 -12.67 0.99
C ARG A 169 31.32 -11.63 0.26
N LEU A 170 32.37 -12.08 -0.43
CA LEU A 170 33.31 -11.20 -1.14
C LEU A 170 32.81 -10.74 -2.51
N ALA A 171 31.72 -11.29 -3.03
CA ALA A 171 31.10 -10.79 -4.26
C ALA A 171 30.20 -9.58 -3.94
N PRO A 172 30.50 -8.38 -4.45
CA PRO A 172 29.61 -7.23 -4.31
C PRO A 172 28.21 -7.58 -4.86
N GLY A 173 27.17 -7.33 -4.07
CA GLY A 173 25.78 -7.58 -4.47
C GLY A 173 25.28 -9.02 -4.30
N ALA A 174 26.04 -9.92 -3.67
CA ALA A 174 25.53 -11.24 -3.30
C ALA A 174 24.48 -11.16 -2.17
N PRO A 175 23.40 -11.97 -2.20
CA PRO A 175 22.39 -11.94 -1.15
C PRO A 175 22.92 -12.28 0.24
N LEU A 176 22.36 -11.64 1.28
CA LEU A 176 22.78 -11.86 2.67
C LEU A 176 22.37 -13.25 3.21
N LEU A 177 21.21 -13.76 2.76
CA LEU A 177 20.64 -15.05 3.14
C LEU A 177 20.24 -15.85 1.90
N ASP A 178 20.10 -17.17 2.04
CA ASP A 178 19.70 -18.03 0.94
C ASP A 178 18.19 -18.03 0.70
N SER A 179 17.39 -18.12 1.76
CA SER A 179 15.93 -18.16 1.60
C SER A 179 15.11 -17.67 2.79
N ALA A 180 13.96 -17.08 2.47
CA ALA A 180 12.94 -16.69 3.43
C ALA A 180 11.59 -17.37 3.16
N LEU A 181 10.82 -17.57 4.23
CA LEU A 181 9.39 -17.89 4.19
C LEU A 181 8.60 -16.72 4.78
N ASP A 182 7.65 -16.17 4.03
CA ASP A 182 6.75 -15.10 4.43
C ASP A 182 5.33 -15.66 4.62
N ILE A 183 4.87 -15.75 5.87
CA ILE A 183 3.58 -16.35 6.23
C ILE A 183 2.51 -15.26 6.33
N GLY A 184 1.43 -15.42 5.57
CA GLY A 184 0.43 -14.36 5.39
C GLY A 184 0.98 -13.26 4.49
N THR A 185 1.57 -13.65 3.35
CA THR A 185 2.32 -12.72 2.49
C THR A 185 1.47 -11.57 1.94
N GLY A 186 0.14 -11.71 1.92
CA GLY A 186 -0.78 -10.65 1.52
C GLY A 186 -0.48 -10.16 0.11
N SER A 187 -0.14 -8.88 -0.03
CA SER A 187 0.25 -8.27 -1.31
C SER A 187 1.67 -8.63 -1.77
N GLY A 188 2.40 -9.47 -1.03
CA GLY A 188 3.79 -9.85 -1.27
C GLY A 188 4.82 -8.85 -0.73
N ALA A 189 4.41 -7.82 0.02
CA ALA A 189 5.27 -6.68 0.36
C ALA A 189 6.61 -7.08 1.01
N ILE A 190 6.56 -7.97 2.01
CA ILE A 190 7.76 -8.43 2.73
C ILE A 190 8.60 -9.33 1.82
N ALA A 191 8.04 -10.40 1.26
CA ALA A 191 8.78 -11.32 0.39
C ALA A 191 9.44 -10.62 -0.81
N LEU A 192 8.72 -9.72 -1.49
CA LEU A 192 9.22 -9.00 -2.66
C LEU A 192 10.35 -8.03 -2.29
N SER A 193 10.20 -7.25 -1.21
CA SER A 193 11.25 -6.31 -0.77
C SER A 193 12.53 -7.02 -0.35
N LEU A 194 12.43 -8.13 0.40
CA LEU A 194 13.59 -8.92 0.81
C LEU A 194 14.40 -9.46 -0.37
N VAL A 195 13.73 -9.85 -1.46
CA VAL A 195 14.39 -10.33 -2.68
C VAL A 195 14.93 -9.18 -3.53
N HIS A 196 14.16 -8.09 -3.65
CA HIS A 196 14.54 -6.91 -4.44
C HIS A 196 15.78 -6.21 -3.88
N GLU A 197 15.85 -6.03 -2.56
CA GLU A 197 16.97 -5.39 -1.86
C GLU A 197 18.19 -6.32 -1.70
N GLY A 198 18.12 -7.55 -2.22
CA GLY A 198 19.21 -8.53 -2.09
C GLY A 198 19.42 -9.04 -0.66
N VAL A 199 18.40 -8.98 0.19
CA VAL A 199 18.48 -9.54 1.55
C VAL A 199 18.47 -11.07 1.47
N VAL A 200 17.57 -11.64 0.68
CA VAL A 200 17.48 -13.07 0.44
C VAL A 200 17.57 -13.39 -1.05
N ARG A 201 18.19 -14.53 -1.39
CA ARG A 201 18.27 -14.97 -2.79
C ARG A 201 16.89 -15.37 -3.34
N ARG A 202 16.09 -16.08 -2.54
CA ARG A 202 14.71 -16.48 -2.88
C ARG A 202 13.77 -16.29 -1.69
N ALA A 203 12.48 -16.12 -1.95
CA ALA A 203 11.44 -16.16 -0.93
C ALA A 203 10.28 -17.08 -1.37
N VAL A 204 9.65 -17.72 -0.39
CA VAL A 204 8.35 -18.38 -0.55
C VAL A 204 7.35 -17.55 0.25
N GLY A 205 6.36 -16.97 -0.42
CA GLY A 205 5.22 -16.31 0.20
C GLY A 205 4.03 -17.26 0.27
N VAL A 206 3.45 -17.44 1.45
CA VAL A 206 2.23 -18.23 1.60
C VAL A 206 1.10 -17.36 2.12
N ASP A 207 -0.10 -17.58 1.59
CA ASP A 207 -1.31 -16.98 2.12
C ASP A 207 -2.44 -17.99 2.06
N VAL A 208 -3.38 -17.84 2.98
CA VAL A 208 -4.62 -18.59 3.00
C VAL A 208 -5.66 -18.00 2.02
N ASP A 209 -5.45 -16.79 1.49
CA ASP A 209 -6.31 -16.18 0.46
C ASP A 209 -5.73 -16.40 -0.93
N ALA A 210 -6.53 -16.94 -1.84
CA ALA A 210 -6.17 -16.93 -3.26
C ALA A 210 -6.16 -15.50 -3.82
N ALA A 211 -7.07 -14.62 -3.38
CA ALA A 211 -7.17 -13.25 -3.88
C ALA A 211 -5.93 -12.43 -3.50
N ALA A 212 -5.42 -12.59 -2.28
CA ALA A 212 -4.19 -11.95 -1.84
C ALA A 212 -2.99 -12.43 -2.67
N LEU A 213 -2.88 -13.75 -2.91
CA LEU A 213 -1.82 -14.30 -3.76
C LEU A 213 -1.91 -13.81 -5.21
N ASP A 214 -3.11 -13.60 -5.76
CA ASP A 214 -3.28 -12.98 -7.08
C ASP A 214 -2.74 -11.54 -7.12
N GLN A 215 -2.94 -10.77 -6.04
CA GLN A 215 -2.36 -9.44 -5.90
C GLN A 215 -0.84 -9.51 -5.72
N ALA A 216 -0.32 -10.44 -4.90
CA ALA A 216 1.12 -10.68 -4.77
C ALA A 216 1.77 -11.08 -6.09
N ALA A 217 1.11 -11.91 -6.90
CA ALA A 217 1.59 -12.32 -8.22
C ALA A 217 1.62 -11.13 -9.19
N SER A 218 0.59 -10.27 -9.14
CA SER A 218 0.55 -9.03 -9.92
C SER A 218 1.71 -8.10 -9.54
N ASN A 219 1.93 -7.92 -8.23
CA ASN A 219 3.03 -7.12 -7.71
C ASN A 219 4.40 -7.68 -8.08
N ARG A 220 4.60 -8.99 -7.94
CA ARG A 220 5.81 -9.70 -8.35
C ARG A 220 6.17 -9.39 -9.80
N ALA A 221 5.19 -9.47 -10.70
CA ALA A 221 5.38 -9.15 -12.10
C ALA A 221 5.71 -7.66 -12.32
N SER A 222 5.01 -6.75 -11.64
CA SER A 222 5.24 -5.30 -11.75
C SER A 222 6.63 -4.86 -11.27
N VAL A 223 7.20 -5.54 -10.28
CA VAL A 223 8.56 -5.25 -9.78
C VAL A 223 9.66 -6.02 -10.52
N GLY A 224 9.31 -6.78 -11.56
CA GLY A 224 10.27 -7.49 -12.41
C GLY A 224 10.92 -8.72 -11.76
N LEU A 225 10.26 -9.34 -10.78
CA LEU A 225 10.72 -10.59 -10.18
C LEU A 225 10.02 -11.79 -10.82
N ASP A 226 10.75 -12.90 -10.97
CA ASP A 226 10.21 -14.15 -11.49
C ASP A 226 9.79 -15.13 -10.38
N GLU A 227 9.14 -16.23 -10.76
CA GLU A 227 8.65 -17.24 -9.82
C GLU A 227 9.76 -18.02 -9.11
N ALA A 228 10.94 -18.12 -9.73
CA ALA A 228 12.07 -18.82 -9.13
C ALA A 228 12.72 -17.99 -8.01
N ARG A 229 12.59 -16.66 -8.07
CA ARG A 229 13.01 -15.72 -7.04
C ARG A 229 11.95 -15.56 -5.96
N VAL A 230 10.66 -15.48 -6.33
CA VAL A 230 9.55 -15.38 -5.38
C VAL A 230 8.42 -16.33 -5.77
N GLU A 231 8.35 -17.43 -5.03
CA GLU A 231 7.31 -18.45 -5.17
C GLU A 231 6.11 -18.09 -4.28
N LEU A 232 4.89 -18.27 -4.79
CA LEU A 232 3.66 -17.97 -4.07
C LEU A 232 2.83 -19.24 -3.95
N ARG A 233 2.44 -19.61 -2.73
CA ARG A 233 1.68 -20.85 -2.48
C ARG A 233 0.43 -20.61 -1.66
N LEU A 234 -0.69 -21.16 -2.12
CA LEU A 234 -1.92 -21.21 -1.35
C LEU A 234 -1.76 -22.23 -0.23
N THR A 235 -2.04 -21.80 1.00
CA THR A 235 -1.96 -22.66 2.18
C THR A 235 -3.32 -22.75 2.86
N GLY A 236 -3.47 -23.73 3.76
CA GLY A 236 -4.67 -23.93 4.57
C GLY A 236 -4.62 -23.11 5.87
N PRO A 237 -5.69 -23.13 6.69
CA PRO A 237 -5.90 -22.19 7.80
C PRO A 237 -4.75 -22.06 8.82
N ARG A 238 -3.89 -23.07 8.93
CA ARG A 238 -2.73 -23.09 9.85
C ARG A 238 -1.43 -22.56 9.24
N GLY A 239 -1.39 -22.26 7.95
CA GLY A 239 -0.22 -21.69 7.27
C GLY A 239 0.82 -22.70 6.76
N TRP A 240 0.83 -23.93 7.26
CA TRP A 240 1.98 -24.84 7.10
C TRP A 240 1.85 -25.93 6.03
N ASN A 241 0.63 -26.29 5.59
CA ASN A 241 0.41 -27.41 4.66
C ASN A 241 0.89 -27.16 3.23
N ALA A 242 1.38 -25.95 2.92
CA ALA A 242 2.02 -25.61 1.65
C ALA A 242 3.55 -25.66 1.73
N ILE A 243 4.11 -26.01 2.89
CA ILE A 243 5.55 -26.11 3.14
C ILE A 243 5.90 -27.58 3.20
N GLY A 244 6.88 -28.00 2.38
CA GLY A 244 7.25 -29.40 2.28
C GLY A 244 7.90 -29.93 3.55
N ASP A 245 7.75 -31.23 3.79
CA ASP A 245 8.53 -31.92 4.82
C ASP A 245 10.02 -31.76 4.53
N GLY A 246 10.78 -31.33 5.54
CA GLY A 246 12.21 -31.05 5.38
C GLY A 246 12.54 -29.72 4.69
N GLU A 247 11.56 -28.95 4.21
CA GLU A 247 11.82 -27.60 3.68
C GLU A 247 12.20 -26.67 4.83
N ARG A 248 13.34 -25.99 4.68
CA ARG A 248 13.95 -25.11 5.70
C ARG A 248 14.40 -23.79 5.09
N PHE A 249 14.29 -22.73 5.88
CA PHE A 249 14.63 -21.37 5.50
C PHE A 249 15.62 -20.75 6.49
N ASP A 250 16.41 -19.76 6.03
CA ASP A 250 17.25 -18.97 6.94
C ASP A 250 16.39 -18.01 7.78
N LEU A 251 15.26 -17.59 7.21
CA LEU A 251 14.33 -16.62 7.77
C LEU A 251 12.89 -17.13 7.64
N VAL A 252 12.12 -17.07 8.72
CA VAL A 252 10.66 -17.08 8.69
C VAL A 252 10.20 -15.71 9.17
N VAL A 253 9.32 -15.06 8.41
CA VAL A 253 8.80 -13.74 8.70
C VAL A 253 7.28 -13.72 8.56
N SER A 254 6.61 -12.91 9.36
CA SER A 254 5.17 -12.67 9.21
C SER A 254 4.76 -11.33 9.81
N ASN A 255 3.81 -10.67 9.16
CA ASN A 255 2.93 -9.68 9.77
C ASN A 255 1.52 -10.30 9.88
N PRO A 256 1.28 -11.14 10.91
CA PRO A 256 0.02 -11.85 11.05
C PRO A 256 -1.11 -10.90 11.48
N PRO A 257 -2.38 -11.27 11.26
CA PRO A 257 -3.49 -10.56 11.86
C PRO A 257 -3.42 -10.65 13.39
N TYR A 258 -3.46 -9.49 14.05
CA TYR A 258 -3.31 -9.38 15.51
C TYR A 258 -4.44 -8.60 16.21
N VAL A 259 -5.43 -8.10 15.46
CA VAL A 259 -6.53 -7.32 16.04
C VAL A 259 -7.49 -8.25 16.75
N ARG A 260 -7.89 -7.89 17.99
CA ARG A 260 -8.86 -8.68 18.74
C ARG A 260 -10.23 -8.59 18.08
N GLU A 261 -11.00 -9.67 18.14
CA GLU A 261 -12.33 -9.74 17.52
C GLU A 261 -13.26 -8.57 17.95
N GLU A 262 -13.22 -8.19 19.23
CA GLU A 262 -14.02 -7.10 19.78
C GLU A 262 -13.55 -5.68 19.37
N GLU A 263 -12.31 -5.56 18.89
CA GLU A 263 -11.71 -4.30 18.47
C GLU A 263 -11.96 -4.01 16.99
N ILE A 264 -12.26 -5.03 16.17
CA ILE A 264 -12.44 -4.89 14.72
C ILE A 264 -13.53 -3.86 14.39
N GLU A 265 -14.67 -3.91 15.08
CA GLU A 265 -15.76 -2.97 14.85
C GLU A 265 -15.43 -1.54 15.28
N ARG A 266 -14.37 -1.34 16.08
CA ARG A 266 -13.87 -0.03 16.51
C ARG A 266 -12.77 0.52 15.63
N LEU A 267 -12.26 -0.26 14.68
CA LEU A 267 -11.25 0.20 13.74
C LEU A 267 -11.79 1.36 12.89
N PRO A 268 -10.89 2.24 12.41
CA PRO A 268 -11.27 3.28 11.46
C PRO A 268 -12.05 2.69 10.27
N VAL A 269 -13.04 3.44 9.75
CA VAL A 269 -13.93 2.95 8.68
C VAL A 269 -13.14 2.49 7.45
N HIS A 270 -12.08 3.21 7.11
CA HIS A 270 -11.22 2.93 5.97
C HIS A 270 -10.47 1.60 6.10
N VAL A 271 -10.26 1.11 7.34
CA VAL A 271 -9.68 -0.20 7.58
C VAL A 271 -10.77 -1.27 7.58
N ARG A 272 -11.76 -1.16 8.49
CA ARG A 272 -12.77 -2.22 8.69
C ARG A 272 -13.67 -2.48 7.47
N ALA A 273 -13.91 -1.45 6.64
CA ALA A 273 -14.84 -1.56 5.51
C ALA A 273 -14.15 -1.84 4.17
N HIS A 274 -12.84 -1.62 4.07
CA HIS A 274 -12.12 -1.70 2.79
C HIS A 274 -10.92 -2.65 2.78
N GLU A 275 -10.50 -3.18 3.93
CA GLU A 275 -9.45 -4.20 4.00
C GLU A 275 -10.03 -5.55 4.43
N PRO A 276 -9.47 -6.69 3.95
CA PRO A 276 -10.00 -8.00 4.27
C PRO A 276 -10.01 -8.26 5.79
N ARG A 277 -11.19 -8.56 6.36
CA ARG A 277 -11.32 -8.87 7.81
C ARG A 277 -10.33 -9.94 8.26
N ARG A 278 -10.09 -10.96 7.43
CA ARG A 278 -9.16 -12.07 7.70
C ARG A 278 -7.69 -11.61 7.88
N ALA A 279 -7.32 -10.50 7.26
CA ALA A 279 -5.98 -9.91 7.37
C ALA A 279 -5.84 -9.02 8.63
N LEU A 280 -6.94 -8.82 9.37
CA LEU A 280 -6.99 -8.05 10.61
C LEU A 280 -7.22 -8.95 11.83
N ALA A 281 -8.16 -9.89 11.74
CA ALA A 281 -8.69 -10.67 12.85
C ALA A 281 -7.69 -11.71 13.37
N GLY A 282 -7.13 -11.46 14.56
CA GLY A 282 -6.23 -12.36 15.28
C GLY A 282 -6.94 -13.25 16.31
N GLY A 283 -8.28 -13.29 16.31
CA GLY A 283 -9.08 -14.06 17.27
C GLY A 283 -9.42 -13.30 18.55
N PRO A 284 -9.89 -13.98 19.61
CA PRO A 284 -10.39 -13.34 20.83
C PRO A 284 -9.37 -12.48 21.56
N ASP A 285 -8.11 -12.92 21.65
CA ASP A 285 -7.01 -12.19 22.28
C ASP A 285 -6.01 -11.59 21.28
N GLY A 286 -6.27 -11.79 19.97
CA GLY A 286 -5.43 -11.32 18.88
C GLY A 286 -4.19 -12.17 18.61
N LEU A 287 -4.08 -13.39 19.17
CA LEU A 287 -2.88 -14.22 19.10
C LEU A 287 -3.07 -15.57 18.39
N ASP A 288 -4.22 -15.85 17.78
CA ASP A 288 -4.49 -17.18 17.20
C ASP A 288 -3.50 -17.53 16.08
N VAL A 289 -3.25 -16.61 15.15
CA VAL A 289 -2.28 -16.86 14.07
C VAL A 289 -0.84 -16.88 14.60
N VAL A 290 -0.53 -16.03 15.59
CA VAL A 290 0.79 -16.04 16.24
C VAL A 290 1.07 -17.39 16.92
N ARG A 291 0.05 -18.02 17.54
CA ARG A 291 0.15 -19.36 18.13
C ARG A 291 0.45 -20.43 17.09
N GLU A 292 -0.25 -20.42 15.96
CA GLU A 292 0.01 -21.37 14.87
C GLU A 292 1.41 -21.18 14.27
N ILE A 293 1.88 -19.94 14.12
CA ILE A 293 3.23 -19.67 13.63
C ILE A 293 4.28 -20.14 14.64
N ALA A 294 4.12 -19.80 15.92
CA ALA A 294 5.06 -20.18 16.98
C ALA A 294 5.21 -21.70 17.13
N ALA A 295 4.13 -22.45 16.93
CA ALA A 295 4.13 -23.91 17.02
C ALA A 295 4.78 -24.62 15.81
N GLY A 296 4.81 -23.98 14.64
CA GLY A 296 5.34 -24.60 13.40
C GLY A 296 6.70 -24.08 12.94
N ALA A 297 7.00 -22.80 13.18
CA ALA A 297 8.12 -22.12 12.49
C ALA A 297 9.49 -22.68 12.87
N ALA A 298 9.69 -23.16 14.10
CA ALA A 298 10.97 -23.73 14.52
C ALA A 298 11.35 -24.95 13.66
N ALA A 299 10.37 -25.77 13.27
CA ALA A 299 10.59 -26.92 12.41
C ALA A 299 10.95 -26.53 10.98
N HIS A 300 10.75 -25.29 10.54
CA HIS A 300 11.06 -24.83 9.18
C HIS A 300 12.26 -23.88 9.12
N LEU A 301 13.01 -23.74 10.20
CA LEU A 301 14.24 -22.95 10.25
C LEU A 301 15.47 -23.84 10.19
N VAL A 302 16.49 -23.39 9.44
CA VAL A 302 17.83 -24.00 9.48
C VAL A 302 18.50 -23.78 10.85
N SER A 303 19.60 -24.50 11.10
CA SER A 303 20.47 -24.21 12.24
C SER A 303 20.94 -22.76 12.17
N GLY A 304 20.67 -22.03 13.25
CA GLY A 304 20.82 -20.59 13.27
C GLY A 304 20.03 -19.93 12.15
N GLY A 305 18.74 -20.24 11.97
CA GLY A 305 17.75 -19.38 11.34
C GLY A 305 17.17 -18.37 12.33
N ALA A 306 16.16 -17.59 11.96
CA ALA A 306 15.33 -16.86 12.94
C ALA A 306 13.90 -16.63 12.44
N LEU A 307 13.00 -16.49 13.42
CA LEU A 307 11.64 -16.01 13.26
C LEU A 307 11.60 -14.50 13.54
N PHE A 308 10.89 -13.76 12.69
CA PHE A 308 10.56 -12.36 12.85
C PHE A 308 9.04 -12.16 12.73
N LEU A 309 8.43 -11.51 13.72
CA LEU A 309 7.00 -11.22 13.76
C LEU A 309 6.76 -9.73 13.95
N GLU A 310 5.80 -9.16 13.24
CA GLU A 310 5.09 -7.95 13.69
C GLU A 310 3.94 -8.35 14.63
N ILE A 311 3.69 -7.54 15.67
CA ILE A 311 2.66 -7.81 16.70
C ILE A 311 1.90 -6.54 17.09
N GLY A 312 0.76 -6.70 17.76
CA GLY A 312 0.04 -5.60 18.43
C GLY A 312 0.88 -4.91 19.52
N ALA A 313 0.64 -3.62 19.74
CA ALA A 313 1.47 -2.77 20.60
C ALA A 313 1.53 -3.20 22.07
N ASP A 314 0.54 -3.96 22.52
CA ASP A 314 0.33 -4.46 23.88
C ASP A 314 0.55 -5.99 24.00
N GLN A 315 0.96 -6.65 22.92
CA GLN A 315 1.06 -8.11 22.85
C GLN A 315 2.46 -8.65 23.18
N GLY A 316 3.48 -7.80 23.32
CA GLY A 316 4.88 -8.23 23.45
C GLY A 316 5.14 -9.21 24.60
N ALA A 317 4.58 -8.94 25.78
CA ALA A 317 4.70 -9.84 26.93
C ALA A 317 4.05 -11.21 26.68
N ALA A 318 2.87 -11.22 26.06
CA ALA A 318 2.13 -12.45 25.76
C ALA A 318 2.85 -13.31 24.71
N VAL A 319 3.35 -12.69 23.64
CA VAL A 319 4.10 -13.40 22.58
C VAL A 319 5.43 -13.92 23.11
N ARG A 320 6.12 -13.16 23.97
CA ARG A 320 7.34 -13.64 24.63
C ARG A 320 7.07 -14.86 25.52
N ALA A 321 5.98 -14.83 26.30
CA ALA A 321 5.59 -15.97 27.14
C ALA A 321 5.23 -17.19 26.30
N LEU A 322 4.50 -17.00 25.20
CA LEU A 322 4.12 -18.05 24.26
C LEU A 322 5.35 -18.77 23.69
N LEU A 323 6.30 -18.02 23.13
CA LEU A 323 7.53 -18.59 22.57
C LEU A 323 8.40 -19.25 23.64
N GLY A 324 8.44 -18.68 24.86
CA GLY A 324 9.19 -19.24 25.98
C GLY A 324 8.61 -20.54 26.53
N ALA A 325 7.28 -20.70 26.56
CA ALA A 325 6.62 -21.93 27.00
C ALA A 325 6.87 -23.13 26.05
N SER A 326 7.09 -22.80 24.77
CA SER A 326 7.81 -23.55 23.74
C SER A 326 8.76 -24.67 24.20
N GLY A 327 9.86 -24.22 24.80
CA GLY A 327 11.13 -24.94 24.77
C GLY A 327 11.79 -25.04 23.38
N GLU A 328 11.08 -24.70 22.30
CA GLU A 328 11.61 -24.75 20.92
C GLU A 328 12.30 -23.46 20.50
N TRP A 329 12.19 -22.41 21.31
CA TRP A 329 12.70 -21.07 21.00
C TRP A 329 13.71 -20.61 22.05
N GLU A 330 14.77 -19.98 21.58
CA GLU A 330 15.77 -19.28 22.37
C GLU A 330 15.94 -17.83 21.87
N GLU A 331 16.63 -16.99 22.65
CA GLU A 331 16.86 -15.58 22.32
C GLU A 331 15.58 -14.81 21.91
N VAL A 332 14.48 -15.00 22.64
CA VAL A 332 13.23 -14.28 22.37
C VAL A 332 13.37 -12.81 22.78
N VAL A 333 13.46 -11.92 21.80
CA VAL A 333 13.61 -10.48 21.96
C VAL A 333 12.36 -9.77 21.46
N VAL A 334 11.79 -8.91 22.31
CA VAL A 334 10.73 -7.98 21.93
C VAL A 334 11.36 -6.62 21.69
N GLU A 335 11.08 -6.02 20.54
CA GLU A 335 11.70 -4.79 20.10
C GLU A 335 10.64 -3.72 19.77
N ARG A 336 11.03 -2.45 19.97
CA ARG A 336 10.12 -1.30 19.84
C ARG A 336 10.19 -0.65 18.46
N ASP A 337 9.09 -0.10 17.97
CA ASP A 337 9.07 0.77 16.80
C ASP A 337 9.72 2.14 17.09
N LEU A 338 9.85 2.98 16.07
CA LEU A 338 10.33 4.36 16.20
C LEU A 338 9.45 5.25 17.10
N ALA A 339 8.19 4.86 17.34
CA ALA A 339 7.29 5.53 18.28
C ALA A 339 7.43 4.99 19.72
N GLY A 340 8.36 4.06 19.97
CA GLY A 340 8.63 3.50 21.28
C GLY A 340 7.65 2.43 21.74
N ARG A 341 6.77 1.92 20.88
CA ARG A 341 5.80 0.84 21.18
C ARG A 341 6.41 -0.51 20.86
N GLU A 342 6.13 -1.53 21.65
CA GLU A 342 6.55 -2.90 21.31
C GLU A 342 5.85 -3.31 20.02
N ARG A 343 6.60 -3.78 19.02
CA ARG A 343 6.02 -4.02 17.69
C ARG A 343 6.58 -5.23 17.00
N PHE A 344 7.79 -5.65 17.38
CA PHE A 344 8.49 -6.71 16.69
C PHE A 344 8.98 -7.76 17.68
N VAL A 345 8.92 -9.02 17.27
CA VAL A 345 9.51 -10.13 18.02
C VAL A 345 10.50 -10.85 17.13
N ARG A 346 11.69 -11.09 17.67
CA ARG A 346 12.70 -11.97 17.09
C ARG A 346 12.92 -13.16 17.99
N ALA A 347 12.98 -14.36 17.42
CA ALA A 347 13.32 -15.57 18.14
C ALA A 347 14.18 -16.50 17.27
N ARG A 348 14.95 -17.38 17.92
CA ARG A 348 15.76 -18.40 17.23
C ARG A 348 15.27 -19.79 17.63
N PRO A 349 15.35 -20.79 16.73
CA PRO A 349 15.08 -22.15 17.13
C PRO A 349 16.15 -22.59 18.14
N ALA A 350 15.72 -23.20 19.25
CA ALA A 350 16.62 -23.77 20.23
C ALA A 350 17.44 -24.91 19.62
N ILE A 351 18.71 -25.01 19.99
CA ILE A 351 19.57 -26.10 19.54
C ILE A 351 19.11 -27.39 20.23
N ARG A 352 18.52 -28.32 19.46
CA ARG A 352 18.21 -29.66 19.96
C ARG A 352 19.49 -30.49 20.00
N GLU A 353 20.06 -30.70 21.17
CA GLU A 353 21.11 -31.73 21.38
C GLU A 353 20.49 -33.11 21.07
N GLY A 354 20.72 -33.68 19.88
CA GLY A 354 20.22 -35.03 19.59
C GLY A 354 20.11 -35.52 18.15
N ALA A 355 20.46 -34.75 17.12
CA ALA A 355 20.56 -35.27 15.75
C ALA A 355 22.04 -35.49 15.38
N ARG A 356 22.61 -36.62 15.81
CA ARG A 356 23.83 -37.18 15.23
C ARG A 356 23.48 -38.30 14.27
#